data_AF-A0AAE0SXE5-F1
#
_entry.id   AF-A0AAE0SXE5-F1
#
_cell.length_a   1.000
_cell.length_b   1.000
_cell.length_c   1.000
_cell.angle_alpha   90.00
_cell.angle_beta   90.00
_cell.angle_gamma   90.00
#
_symmetry.space_group_name_H-M   'P 1'
#
loop_
_entity.id
_entity.type
_entity.pdbx_description
1 polymer ?
#
loop_
_entity_poly.entity_id
_entity_poly.type
_entity_poly.pdbx_seq_one_letter_code
_entity_poly.pdbx_strand_id
1 'polypeptide(L)'
;YEDQEKEEEKDNYYLSPWGGQGTIFPGGLGFTNGVESANIRLVDGPDAMNGRVEVNINGVWGTVCDDFFRDAAASVVCGQLGLPTYGAIAIGKGYFGTGSGPILLDDVDCLGTESTITNCLYTKTHN
;
A
#
# COMPACT_ATOMS: atom_id res chain seq x y z
N TYR A 1 42.73 15.05 2.63
CA TYR A 1 41.41 15.26 3.23
C TYR A 1 40.44 15.31 2.08
N GLU A 2 40.09 14.13 1.58
CA GLU A 2 39.07 13.96 0.55
C GLU A 2 37.92 13.27 1.26
N ASP A 3 36.95 14.08 1.67
CA ASP A 3 35.69 13.61 2.20
C ASP A 3 34.89 13.05 1.02
N GLN A 4 35.08 11.75 0.75
CA GLN A 4 34.07 10.99 0.05
C GLN A 4 33.00 10.66 1.08
N GLU A 5 32.04 11.58 1.22
CA GLU A 5 30.72 11.31 1.76
C GLU A 5 30.25 10.01 1.10
N LYS A 6 30.23 8.93 1.89
CA LYS A 6 29.58 7.69 1.52
C LYS A 6 28.19 8.09 1.08
N GLU A 7 27.89 7.81 -0.19
CA GLU A 7 26.52 7.71 -0.67
C GLU A 7 25.77 6.90 0.40
N GLU A 8 24.91 7.58 1.16
CA GLU A 8 23.86 6.89 1.89
C GLU A 8 23.18 6.04 0.84
N GLU A 9 23.41 4.73 0.93
CA GLU A 9 22.57 3.71 0.32
C GLU A 9 21.16 4.05 0.80
N LYS A 10 20.46 4.85 0.00
CA LYS A 10 19.07 5.20 0.28
C LYS A 10 18.36 3.89 0.13
N ASP A 11 18.14 3.23 1.26
CA ASP A 11 17.28 2.05 1.38
C ASP A 11 15.91 2.46 0.86
N ASN A 12 15.72 2.32 -0.46
CA ASN A 12 14.48 2.62 -1.13
C ASN A 12 13.53 1.46 -0.82
N TYR A 13 12.35 1.78 -0.30
CA TYR A 13 11.35 0.77 0.07
C TYR A 13 10.29 0.70 -1.01
N TYR A 14 10.29 -0.40 -1.74
CA TYR A 14 9.42 -0.60 -2.89
C TYR A 14 8.15 -1.35 -2.48
N LEU A 15 7.01 -0.69 -2.68
CA LEU A 15 5.70 -1.20 -2.30
C LEU A 15 4.85 -1.37 -3.55
N SER A 16 4.46 -2.61 -3.87
CA SER A 16 3.66 -2.86 -5.08
C SER A 16 2.19 -3.16 -4.81
N PRO A 17 1.26 -2.31 -5.27
CA PRO A 17 -0.14 -2.69 -5.36
C PRO A 17 -0.42 -3.65 -6.54
N TRP A 18 -1.59 -4.29 -6.50
CA TRP A 18 -2.10 -5.16 -7.55
C TRP A 18 -2.45 -4.36 -8.79
N GLY A 19 -2.04 -4.83 -9.98
CA GLY A 19 -2.56 -4.31 -11.24
C GLY A 19 -3.46 -5.36 -11.89
N GLY A 20 -4.71 -5.03 -12.18
CA GLY A 20 -5.50 -5.93 -13.02
C GLY A 20 -6.92 -5.49 -13.35
N GLN A 21 -7.47 -6.21 -14.34
CA GLN A 21 -8.85 -6.11 -14.78
C GLN A 21 -9.75 -7.12 -14.03
N GLY A 22 -10.85 -6.63 -13.44
CA GLY A 22 -12.09 -7.37 -13.06
C GLY A 22 -12.03 -8.16 -11.73
N THR A 23 -13.05 -8.23 -10.87
CA THR A 23 -14.51 -8.01 -10.98
C THR A 23 -15.15 -7.66 -9.61
N ILE A 24 -16.19 -6.81 -9.62
CA ILE A 24 -16.90 -6.21 -8.46
C ILE A 24 -18.09 -7.05 -7.97
N PHE A 25 -18.34 -7.08 -6.65
CA PHE A 25 -19.65 -7.44 -6.08
C PHE A 25 -20.63 -6.24 -6.09
N PRO A 26 -21.94 -6.44 -6.34
CA PRO A 26 -22.90 -5.35 -6.36
C PRO A 26 -23.43 -5.08 -4.94
N GLY A 27 -22.99 -3.98 -4.32
CA GLY A 27 -23.66 -3.48 -3.12
C GLY A 27 -22.90 -2.46 -2.29
N GLY A 28 -23.16 -1.17 -2.53
CA GLY A 28 -23.11 -0.16 -1.47
C GLY A 28 -22.16 1.01 -1.71
N LEU A 29 -22.72 2.17 -2.07
CA LEU A 29 -22.11 3.47 -1.86
C LEU A 29 -22.00 3.71 -0.35
N GLY A 30 -20.79 3.58 0.20
CA GLY A 30 -20.51 3.82 1.61
C GLY A 30 -19.17 4.50 1.79
N PHE A 31 -19.16 5.84 1.80
CA PHE A 31 -18.06 6.61 2.38
C PHE A 31 -18.10 6.39 3.90
N THR A 32 -17.43 5.35 4.38
CA THR A 32 -17.30 5.12 5.82
C THR A 32 -16.00 5.77 6.29
N ASN A 33 -16.10 6.90 6.99
CA ASN A 33 -15.12 7.29 8.02
C ASN A 33 -15.27 6.35 9.22
N GLY A 34 -15.12 5.05 8.98
CA GLY A 34 -15.03 4.02 10.00
C GLY A 34 -13.56 3.74 10.19
N VAL A 35 -13.07 3.95 11.42
CA VAL A 35 -11.73 3.55 11.85
C VAL A 35 -11.70 2.01 11.88
N GLU A 36 -11.72 1.41 10.70
CA GLU A 36 -11.47 -0.01 10.50
C GLU A 36 -9.98 -0.20 10.79
N SER A 37 -9.68 -0.87 11.91
CA SER A 37 -8.31 -1.23 12.27
C SER A 37 -7.82 -2.25 11.25
N ALA A 38 -7.25 -1.78 10.15
CA ALA A 38 -6.67 -2.65 9.16
C ALA A 38 -5.30 -3.13 9.61
N ASN A 39 -5.06 -4.44 9.54
CA ASN A 39 -3.69 -4.93 9.60
C ASN A 39 -3.09 -4.88 8.19
N ILE A 40 -1.78 -4.73 8.10
CA ILE A 40 -1.07 -4.63 6.82
C ILE A 40 0.14 -5.56 6.86
N ARG A 41 0.49 -6.11 5.70
CA ARG A 41 1.70 -6.91 5.53
C ARG A 41 2.30 -6.71 4.15
N LEU A 42 3.61 -6.91 4.07
CA LEU A 42 4.33 -7.02 2.80
C LEU A 42 4.57 -8.49 2.48
N VAL A 43 4.31 -8.89 1.24
CA VAL A 43 4.45 -10.27 0.78
C VAL A 43 5.18 -10.32 -0.55
N ASP A 44 5.85 -11.44 -0.83
CA ASP A 44 6.55 -11.72 -2.09
C ASP A 44 7.62 -10.69 -2.51
N GLY A 45 8.12 -9.92 -1.56
CA GLY A 45 9.29 -9.07 -1.75
C GLY A 45 10.60 -9.73 -1.31
N PRO A 46 11.76 -9.13 -1.65
CA PRO A 46 13.08 -9.65 -1.34
C PRO A 46 13.42 -9.62 0.16
N ASP A 47 12.73 -8.79 0.94
CA ASP A 47 12.98 -8.58 2.37
C ASP A 47 11.69 -8.14 3.11
N ALA A 48 11.82 -7.76 4.38
CA ALA A 48 10.67 -7.37 5.22
C ALA A 48 10.16 -5.93 4.96
N MET A 49 10.86 -5.16 4.13
CA MET A 49 10.60 -3.74 3.87
C MET A 49 10.14 -3.50 2.42
N ASN A 50 10.34 -4.47 1.56
CA ASN A 50 9.94 -4.49 0.17
C ASN A 50 8.90 -5.58 -0.05
N GLY A 51 7.90 -5.32 -0.88
CA GLY A 51 6.93 -6.34 -1.27
C GLY A 51 5.60 -5.80 -1.74
N ARG A 52 4.71 -6.73 -2.09
CA ARG A 52 3.33 -6.42 -2.40
C ARG A 52 2.56 -6.08 -1.12
N VAL A 53 1.74 -5.04 -1.20
CA VAL A 53 0.90 -4.61 -0.09
C VAL A 53 -0.37 -5.44 -0.02
N GLU A 54 -0.62 -6.07 1.12
CA GLU A 54 -1.89 -6.72 1.43
C GLU A 54 -2.46 -6.16 2.73
N VAL A 55 -3.77 -5.99 2.77
CA VAL A 55 -4.50 -5.44 3.92
C VAL A 55 -5.50 -6.45 4.45
N ASN A 56 -5.68 -6.46 5.77
CA ASN A 56 -6.70 -7.22 6.45
C ASN A 56 -7.77 -6.28 6.99
N ILE A 57 -8.98 -6.37 6.45
CA ILE A 57 -10.13 -5.60 6.93
C ILE A 57 -11.18 -6.61 7.41
N ASN A 58 -11.62 -6.46 8.66
CA ASN A 58 -12.60 -7.36 9.27
C ASN A 58 -12.25 -8.87 9.20
N GLY A 59 -10.96 -9.20 9.35
CA GLY A 59 -10.47 -10.57 9.34
C GLY A 59 -10.20 -11.15 7.96
N VAL A 60 -10.52 -10.43 6.88
CA VAL A 60 -10.31 -10.87 5.50
C VAL A 60 -9.06 -10.20 4.93
N TRP A 61 -8.10 -11.00 4.46
CA TRP A 61 -6.95 -10.51 3.71
C TRP A 61 -7.31 -10.30 2.24
N GLY A 62 -6.84 -9.19 1.67
CA GLY A 62 -7.01 -8.87 0.26
C GLY A 62 -5.94 -7.90 -0.24
N THR A 63 -6.08 -7.51 -1.50
CA THR A 63 -5.12 -6.70 -2.25
C THR A 63 -5.53 -5.22 -2.28
N VAL A 64 -4.57 -4.37 -2.62
CA VAL A 64 -4.75 -2.93 -2.87
C VAL A 64 -4.54 -2.67 -4.35
N CYS A 65 -5.42 -1.92 -5.00
CA CYS A 65 -5.28 -1.54 -6.41
C CYS A 65 -4.13 -0.55 -6.61
N ASP A 66 -3.51 -0.57 -7.79
CA ASP A 66 -2.39 0.31 -8.14
C ASP A 66 -2.80 1.69 -8.63
N ASP A 67 -4.10 1.88 -8.89
CA ASP A 67 -4.65 3.16 -9.26
C ASP A 67 -4.54 4.16 -8.11
N PHE A 68 -3.93 5.32 -8.41
CA PHE A 68 -3.62 6.41 -7.47
C PHE A 68 -2.72 6.08 -6.28
N PHE A 69 -2.29 4.82 -6.12
CA PHE A 69 -1.36 4.41 -5.09
C PHE A 69 0.05 4.98 -5.37
N ARG A 70 0.37 6.09 -4.72
CA ARG A 70 1.61 6.88 -4.88
C ARG A 70 2.54 6.75 -3.68
N ASP A 71 3.71 7.38 -3.77
CA ASP A 71 4.72 7.40 -2.71
C ASP A 71 4.19 7.89 -1.34
N ALA A 72 3.16 8.74 -1.35
CA ALA A 72 2.47 9.16 -0.12
C ALA A 72 1.73 7.99 0.54
N ALA A 73 1.05 7.14 -0.23
CA ALA A 73 0.42 5.92 0.28
C ALA A 73 1.49 4.91 0.73
N ALA A 74 2.57 4.77 -0.03
CA ALA A 74 3.73 3.97 0.35
C ALA A 74 4.30 4.40 1.72
N SER A 75 4.41 5.71 1.94
CA SER A 75 4.89 6.28 3.21
C SER A 75 3.96 5.95 4.39
N VAL A 76 2.64 6.02 4.19
CA VAL A 76 1.64 5.64 5.21
C VAL A 76 1.76 4.15 5.53
N VAL A 77 1.93 3.29 4.52
CA VAL A 77 2.13 1.84 4.71
C VAL A 77 3.39 1.54 5.51
N CYS A 78 4.53 2.15 5.16
CA CYS A 78 5.78 2.00 5.91
C CYS A 78 5.58 2.45 7.37
N GLY A 79 4.96 3.61 7.59
CA GLY A 79 4.68 4.12 8.93
C GLY A 79 3.79 3.18 9.75
N GLN A 80 2.76 2.60 9.12
CA GLN A 80 1.85 1.65 9.77
C GLN A 80 2.56 0.33 10.15
N LEU A 81 3.57 -0.09 9.38
CA LEU A 81 4.42 -1.25 9.67
C LEU A 81 5.55 -0.96 10.68
N GLY A 82 5.71 0.29 11.10
CA GLY A 82 6.83 0.71 11.96
C GLY A 82 8.17 0.81 11.21
N LEU A 83 8.14 0.93 9.89
CA LEU A 83 9.30 1.12 9.03
C LEU A 83 9.57 2.62 8.81
N PRO A 84 10.80 3.00 8.37
CA PRO A 84 11.09 4.37 7.97
C PRO A 84 10.19 4.81 6.81
N THR A 85 9.60 6.00 6.94
CA THR A 85 8.71 6.56 5.90
C THR A 85 9.49 7.28 4.79
N TYR A 86 10.70 7.76 5.10
CA TYR A 86 11.58 8.37 4.12
C TYR A 86 12.14 7.31 3.16
N GLY A 87 11.98 7.52 1.86
CA GLY A 87 12.42 6.56 0.84
C GLY A 87 11.36 5.51 0.46
N ALA A 88 10.12 5.62 0.95
CA ALA A 88 9.02 4.78 0.51
C ALA A 88 8.59 5.15 -0.92
N ILE A 89 8.58 4.15 -1.81
CA ILE A 89 8.30 4.28 -3.23
C ILE A 89 7.18 3.31 -3.61
N ALA A 90 6.14 3.83 -4.24
CA ALA A 90 5.08 3.03 -4.82
C ALA A 90 5.51 2.49 -6.19
N ILE A 91 5.42 1.17 -6.39
CA ILE A 91 5.65 0.52 -7.69
C ILE A 91 4.39 -0.22 -8.12
N GLY A 92 3.63 0.32 -9.07
CA GLY A 92 2.42 -0.34 -9.58
C GLY A 92 2.65 -1.63 -10.39
N LYS A 93 1.57 -2.10 -11.02
CA LYS A 93 1.54 -3.22 -11.98
C LYS A 93 1.92 -4.58 -11.39
N GLY A 94 1.73 -4.78 -10.10
CA GLY A 94 2.04 -6.05 -9.45
C GLY A 94 3.51 -6.44 -9.57
N TYR A 95 4.43 -5.50 -9.36
CA TYR A 95 5.88 -5.73 -9.47
C TYR A 95 6.37 -6.93 -8.65
N PHE A 96 5.85 -7.12 -7.44
CA PHE A 96 6.11 -8.29 -6.59
C PHE A 96 5.09 -9.43 -6.81
N GLY A 97 4.53 -9.53 -8.01
CA GLY A 97 3.51 -10.50 -8.39
C GLY A 97 2.08 -10.02 -8.15
N THR A 98 1.14 -10.63 -8.89
CA THR A 98 -0.29 -10.41 -8.70
C THR A 98 -0.76 -11.17 -7.45
N GLY A 99 -1.10 -10.43 -6.39
CA GLY A 99 -1.74 -10.98 -5.20
C GLY A 99 -3.02 -11.79 -5.50
N SER A 100 -3.35 -12.69 -4.58
CA SER A 100 -4.54 -13.55 -4.66
C SER A 100 -5.56 -13.11 -3.61
N GLY A 101 -6.80 -12.85 -4.03
CA GLY A 101 -7.88 -12.43 -3.12
C GLY A 101 -8.65 -11.23 -3.66
N PRO A 102 -9.64 -10.73 -2.90
CA PRO A 102 -10.42 -9.57 -3.29
C PRO A 102 -9.59 -8.29 -3.20
N ILE A 103 -9.87 -7.33 -4.08
CA ILE A 103 -9.38 -5.97 -3.94
C ILE A 103 -10.21 -5.31 -2.84
N LEU A 104 -9.58 -4.94 -1.74
CA LEU A 104 -10.25 -4.35 -0.57
C LEU A 104 -10.16 -2.83 -0.54
N LEU A 105 -9.12 -2.28 -1.19
CA LEU A 105 -8.87 -0.85 -1.32
C LEU A 105 -8.56 -0.55 -2.78
N ASP A 106 -9.28 0.40 -3.35
CA ASP A 106 -9.08 0.95 -4.69
C ASP A 106 -9.00 2.48 -4.65
N ASP A 107 -8.45 3.11 -5.69
CA ASP A 107 -8.21 4.56 -5.79
C ASP A 107 -7.62 5.17 -4.50
N VAL A 108 -6.56 4.55 -3.95
CA VAL A 108 -6.00 4.95 -2.65
C VAL A 108 -5.20 6.24 -2.78
N ASP A 109 -5.77 7.34 -2.28
CA ASP A 109 -5.16 8.67 -2.27
C ASP A 109 -4.87 9.11 -0.82
N CYS A 110 -3.58 9.07 -0.46
CA CYS A 110 -3.06 9.46 0.84
C CYS A 110 -2.32 10.80 0.77
N LEU A 111 -2.42 11.60 1.83
CA LEU A 111 -1.63 12.82 2.04
C LEU A 111 -0.21 12.54 2.56
N GLY A 112 0.03 11.35 3.11
CA GLY A 112 1.32 10.95 3.70
C GLY A 112 1.43 11.25 5.20
N THR A 113 0.36 11.78 5.81
CA THR A 113 0.30 12.13 7.24
C THR A 113 -0.60 11.21 8.04
N GLU A 114 -1.32 10.34 7.35
CA GLU A 114 -2.24 9.37 7.92
C GLU A 114 -1.49 8.29 8.70
N SER A 115 -2.08 7.83 9.81
CA SER A 115 -1.49 6.77 10.63
C SER A 115 -1.72 5.36 10.09
N THR A 116 -2.76 5.18 9.27
CA THR A 116 -3.11 3.89 8.64
C THR A 116 -3.60 4.14 7.23
N ILE A 117 -3.44 3.14 6.35
CA ILE A 117 -3.93 3.21 4.97
C ILE A 117 -5.46 3.37 4.89
N THR A 118 -6.19 2.88 5.90
CA THR A 118 -7.65 3.05 6.02
C THR A 118 -8.08 4.46 6.45
N ASN A 119 -7.14 5.33 6.82
CA ASN A 119 -7.42 6.75 7.08
C ASN A 119 -7.22 7.62 5.84
N CYS A 120 -6.67 7.06 4.75
CA CYS A 120 -6.58 7.74 3.47
C CYS A 120 -7.96 7.77 2.78
N LEU A 121 -8.06 8.55 1.70
CA LEU A 121 -9.20 8.42 0.80
C LEU A 121 -9.01 7.16 -0.04
N TYR A 122 -10.03 6.31 -0.09
CA TYR A 122 -10.05 5.11 -0.93
C TYR A 122 -11.49 4.73 -1.26
N THR A 123 -11.67 3.95 -2.31
CA THR A 123 -12.93 3.32 -2.67
C THR A 123 -12.88 1.83 -2.29
N LYS A 124 -14.04 1.27 -1.93
CA LYS A 124 -14.20 -0.17 -1.61
C LYS A 124 -14.63 -1.00 -2.83
N THR A 125 -14.79 -0.34 -3.96
CA THR A 125 -15.31 -0.89 -5.21
C THR A 125 -14.31 -0.56 -6.29
N HIS A 126 -13.53 -1.55 -6.68
CA HIS A 126 -12.79 -1.53 -7.94
C HIS A 126 -13.75 -1.36 -9.09
N ASN A 127 -13.53 -0.45 -10.05
CA ASN A 127 -14.43 -0.27 -11.21
C ASN A 127 -14.19 -1.28 -12.35
#